data_AF-A0A7R7CQJ0-F1
#
_entry.id   AF-A0A7R7CQJ0-F1
#
_cell.length_a   1.000
_cell.length_b   1.000
_cell.length_c   1.000
_cell.angle_alpha   90.00
_cell.angle_beta   90.00
_cell.angle_gamma   90.00
#
_symmetry.space_group_name_H-M   'P 1'
#
loop_
_entity.id
_entity.type
_entity.pdbx_description
1 polymer ?
#
loop_
_entity_poly.entity_id
_entity_poly.type
_entity_poly.pdbx_seq_one_letter_code
_entity_poly.pdbx_strand_id
1 'polypeptide(L)'
;MTALRLCLVADIHHGQDSFTKKGSAALDLLAGFTAFANDVRPDAVIDLGDRISDVDTATDRLLEREVAEVFRAIEAPVHHICGNHDRDHLTVAENAEILGQPLVNQTIDLGDWTLVLWRADSRIHRPGGFVLTEADLLWLAGVVRQATKPLAIFSHVPISGHSQAGNYYFERNPEASTYPGGAERVRAILATARVPVCCFAGHVHWNTLTMVGGQPHFTLQSLTETFTTHPEPAGAWALLELSDRIGWTVHGKDSFRAELSAAETARRWITPLPPFHEHPEIRQRLVAQAAE
;
A
#
# COMPACT_ATOMS: atom_id res chain seq x y z
N MET A 1 22.35 -15.67 -1.70
CA MET A 1 21.55 -15.46 -0.48
C MET A 1 20.12 -15.85 -0.81
N THR A 2 19.39 -16.46 0.11
CA THR A 2 17.97 -16.80 -0.10
C THR A 2 17.14 -15.52 -0.03
N ALA A 3 16.24 -15.30 -0.99
CA ALA A 3 15.36 -14.14 -0.96
C ALA A 3 14.42 -14.21 0.24
N LEU A 4 14.20 -13.08 0.90
CA LEU A 4 13.13 -12.87 1.87
C LEU A 4 11.79 -12.92 1.13
N ARG A 5 10.86 -13.75 1.58
CA ARG A 5 9.58 -14.00 0.91
C ARG A 5 8.43 -13.53 1.79
N LEU A 6 7.58 -12.67 1.26
CA LEU A 6 6.42 -12.13 1.94
C LEU A 6 5.17 -12.40 1.11
N CYS A 7 4.12 -12.88 1.75
CA CYS A 7 2.79 -12.91 1.11
C CYS A 7 2.00 -11.68 1.55
N LEU A 8 1.28 -11.04 0.63
CA LEU A 8 0.51 -9.83 0.90
C LEU A 8 -0.93 -10.01 0.45
N VAL A 9 -1.86 -9.51 1.26
CA VAL A 9 -3.28 -9.37 0.92
C VAL A 9 -3.77 -7.99 1.33
N ALA A 10 -4.76 -7.46 0.62
CA ALA A 10 -5.33 -6.14 0.86
C ALA A 10 -6.82 -6.15 0.55
N ASP A 11 -7.56 -5.23 1.20
CA ASP A 11 -8.91 -4.85 0.79
C ASP A 11 -9.83 -6.08 0.66
N ILE A 12 -9.96 -6.81 1.77
CA ILE A 12 -10.76 -8.03 1.91
C ILE A 12 -12.25 -7.69 1.96
N HIS A 13 -12.62 -6.54 2.53
CA HIS A 13 -13.98 -5.99 2.58
C HIS A 13 -15.07 -6.99 2.99
N HIS A 14 -14.77 -7.89 3.93
CA HIS A 14 -15.72 -8.87 4.44
C HIS A 14 -16.99 -8.21 4.98
N GLY A 15 -18.15 -8.70 4.56
CA GLY A 15 -19.44 -8.12 4.90
C GLY A 15 -20.45 -8.23 3.77
N GLN A 16 -21.38 -7.28 3.69
CA GLN A 16 -22.34 -7.23 2.59
C GLN A 16 -21.68 -6.71 1.30
N ASP A 17 -22.16 -7.20 0.16
CA ASP A 17 -21.77 -6.66 -1.14
C ASP A 17 -22.14 -5.18 -1.23
N SER A 18 -21.19 -4.35 -1.65
CA SER A 18 -21.35 -2.90 -1.72
C SER A 18 -20.65 -2.34 -2.95
N PHE A 19 -21.43 -1.68 -3.82
CA PHE A 19 -20.97 -1.24 -5.14
C PHE A 19 -20.35 -2.39 -5.95
N THR A 20 -19.04 -2.34 -6.16
CA THR A 20 -18.26 -3.33 -6.89
C THR A 20 -17.43 -4.23 -5.95
N LYS A 21 -17.53 -4.04 -4.62
CA LYS A 21 -16.90 -4.91 -3.61
C LYS A 21 -17.81 -6.11 -3.32
N LYS A 22 -17.32 -7.32 -3.56
CA LYS A 22 -18.05 -8.58 -3.30
C LYS A 22 -17.72 -9.15 -1.92
N GLY A 23 -18.10 -8.42 -0.87
CA GLY A 23 -17.82 -8.78 0.53
C GLY A 23 -18.34 -10.16 0.93
N SER A 24 -19.41 -10.64 0.30
CA SER A 24 -19.96 -11.98 0.53
C SER A 24 -19.03 -13.13 0.14
N ALA A 25 -18.04 -12.87 -0.72
CA ALA A 25 -17.02 -13.84 -1.15
C ALA A 25 -15.72 -13.75 -0.34
N ALA A 26 -15.61 -12.79 0.58
CA ALA A 26 -14.35 -12.42 1.22
C ALA A 26 -13.68 -13.56 1.99
N LEU A 27 -14.42 -14.26 2.86
CA LEU A 27 -13.84 -15.32 3.69
C LEU A 27 -13.37 -16.53 2.87
N ASP A 28 -14.11 -16.92 1.83
CA ASP A 28 -13.71 -18.03 0.95
C ASP A 28 -12.44 -17.68 0.15
N LEU A 29 -12.35 -16.45 -0.36
CA LEU A 29 -11.15 -15.96 -1.04
C LEU A 29 -9.97 -15.86 -0.08
N LEU A 30 -10.20 -15.38 1.15
CA LEU A 30 -9.18 -15.26 2.18
C LEU A 30 -8.68 -16.65 2.62
N ALA A 31 -9.56 -17.64 2.72
CA ALA A 31 -9.17 -19.02 2.96
C ALA A 31 -8.28 -19.58 1.82
N GLY A 32 -8.57 -19.21 0.57
CA GLY A 32 -7.70 -19.50 -0.58
C GLY A 32 -6.30 -18.86 -0.44
N PHE A 33 -6.24 -17.60 -0.01
CA PHE A 33 -4.99 -16.93 0.32
C PHE A 33 -4.25 -17.62 1.48
N THR A 34 -4.95 -18.00 2.55
CA THR A 34 -4.37 -18.74 3.69
C THR A 34 -3.73 -20.04 3.24
N ALA A 35 -4.42 -20.82 2.39
CA ALA A 35 -3.87 -22.06 1.84
C ALA A 35 -2.61 -21.79 0.99
N PHE A 36 -2.63 -20.74 0.17
CA PHE A 36 -1.46 -20.32 -0.60
C PHE A 36 -0.29 -19.91 0.30
N ALA A 37 -0.53 -19.09 1.33
CA ALA A 37 0.51 -18.66 2.25
C ALA A 37 1.15 -19.85 2.99
N ASN A 38 0.34 -20.81 3.43
CA ASN A 38 0.84 -22.01 4.11
C ASN A 38 1.62 -22.94 3.17
N ASP A 39 1.27 -23.02 1.88
CA ASP A 39 2.06 -23.77 0.88
C ASP A 39 3.40 -23.08 0.57
N VAL A 40 3.36 -21.75 0.39
CA VAL A 40 4.53 -20.92 0.09
C VAL A 40 5.52 -20.90 1.25
N ARG A 41 5.02 -20.95 2.50
CA ARG A 41 5.78 -20.74 3.74
C ARG A 41 6.64 -19.48 3.69
N PRO A 42 6.02 -18.29 3.58
CA PRO A 42 6.76 -17.04 3.57
C PRO A 42 7.39 -16.78 4.94
N ASP A 43 8.37 -15.88 4.98
CA ASP A 43 8.97 -15.40 6.22
C ASP A 43 7.97 -14.56 7.04
N ALA A 44 7.02 -13.89 6.37
CA ALA A 44 5.86 -13.25 7.00
C ALA A 44 4.72 -13.00 5.99
N VAL A 45 3.54 -12.74 6.53
CA VAL A 45 2.37 -12.22 5.80
C VAL A 45 2.12 -10.77 6.19
N ILE A 46 1.88 -9.91 5.19
CA ILE A 46 1.47 -8.52 5.42
C ILE A 46 0.02 -8.36 4.98
N ASP A 47 -0.84 -8.03 5.91
CA ASP A 47 -2.21 -7.59 5.66
C ASP A 47 -2.23 -6.06 5.58
N LEU A 48 -2.57 -5.55 4.39
CA LEU A 48 -2.54 -4.12 4.07
C LEU A 48 -3.83 -3.38 4.47
N GLY A 49 -4.77 -4.03 5.15
CA GLY A 49 -5.94 -3.39 5.73
C GLY A 49 -7.19 -3.41 4.86
N ASP A 50 -8.24 -2.76 5.36
CA ASP A 50 -9.60 -2.80 4.80
C ASP A 50 -10.15 -4.24 4.79
N ARG A 51 -10.16 -4.84 5.98
CA ARG A 51 -10.56 -6.21 6.22
C ARG A 51 -12.07 -6.40 6.10
N ILE A 52 -12.84 -5.37 6.45
CA ILE A 52 -14.30 -5.42 6.53
C ILE A 52 -14.96 -4.34 5.69
N SER A 53 -16.25 -4.54 5.37
CA SER A 53 -17.13 -3.46 4.95
C SER A 53 -17.83 -2.89 6.19
N ASP A 54 -17.47 -1.66 6.55
CA ASP A 54 -17.94 -0.97 7.76
C ASP A 54 -19.44 -0.65 7.74
N VAL A 55 -20.08 -0.79 8.90
CA VAL A 55 -21.53 -0.57 9.10
C VAL A 55 -21.83 0.13 10.41
N ASP A 56 -21.38 -0.45 11.52
CA ASP A 56 -21.53 0.07 12.87
C ASP A 56 -20.58 -0.67 13.83
N THR A 57 -20.33 -0.11 15.03
CA THR A 57 -19.37 -0.70 15.97
C THR A 57 -19.67 -2.15 16.36
N ALA A 58 -20.94 -2.57 16.45
CA ALA A 58 -21.28 -3.93 16.86
C ALA A 58 -21.06 -4.93 15.73
N THR A 59 -21.48 -4.57 14.52
CA THR A 59 -21.32 -5.35 13.30
C THR A 59 -19.85 -5.45 12.91
N ASP A 60 -19.11 -4.33 12.92
CA ASP A 60 -17.71 -4.29 12.54
C ASP A 60 -16.84 -5.14 13.48
N ARG A 61 -17.13 -5.13 14.79
CA ARG A 61 -16.45 -6.02 15.75
C ARG A 61 -16.69 -7.50 15.46
N LEU A 62 -17.85 -7.86 14.91
CA LEU A 62 -18.14 -9.25 14.53
C LEU A 62 -17.36 -9.61 13.26
N LEU A 63 -17.48 -8.80 12.21
CA LEU A 63 -16.81 -9.03 10.92
C LEU A 63 -15.28 -9.09 11.09
N GLU A 64 -14.71 -8.19 11.88
CA GLU A 64 -13.27 -8.14 12.13
C GLU A 64 -12.78 -9.40 12.86
N ARG A 65 -13.59 -9.95 13.79
CA ARG A 65 -13.27 -11.23 14.46
C ARG A 65 -13.34 -12.42 13.52
N GLU A 66 -14.30 -12.43 12.60
CA GLU A 66 -14.42 -13.50 11.60
C GLU A 66 -13.19 -13.51 10.66
N VAL A 67 -12.76 -12.33 10.20
CA VAL A 67 -11.53 -12.20 9.41
C VAL A 67 -10.30 -12.59 10.23
N ALA A 68 -10.21 -12.14 11.49
CA ALA A 68 -9.10 -12.50 12.38
C ALA A 68 -8.99 -14.02 12.61
N GLU A 69 -10.12 -14.74 12.68
CA GLU A 69 -10.12 -16.20 12.82
C GLU A 69 -9.54 -16.90 11.58
N VAL A 70 -9.82 -16.40 10.37
CA VAL A 70 -9.20 -16.95 9.15
C VAL A 70 -7.69 -16.69 9.14
N PHE A 71 -7.25 -15.50 9.59
CA PHE A 71 -5.81 -15.19 9.69
C PHE A 71 -5.07 -16.09 10.70
N ARG A 72 -5.72 -16.56 11.77
CA ARG A 72 -5.11 -17.50 12.75
C ARG A 72 -4.72 -18.84 12.15
N ALA A 73 -5.29 -19.22 11.01
CA ALA A 73 -4.94 -20.44 10.30
C ALA A 73 -3.65 -20.29 9.45
N ILE A 74 -3.09 -19.09 9.33
CA ILE A 74 -1.79 -18.87 8.67
C ILE A 74 -0.66 -19.27 9.64
N GLU A 75 0.25 -20.12 9.16
CA GLU A 75 1.38 -20.64 9.96
C GLU A 75 2.52 -19.62 10.12
N ALA A 76 2.71 -18.77 9.11
CA ALA A 76 3.71 -17.70 9.15
C ALA A 76 3.27 -16.52 10.02
N PRO A 77 4.21 -15.70 10.55
CA PRO A 77 3.85 -14.47 11.27
C PRO A 77 3.02 -13.53 10.39
N VAL A 78 1.90 -13.04 10.92
CA VAL A 78 1.02 -12.09 10.22
C VAL A 78 1.16 -10.70 10.83
N HIS A 79 1.36 -9.69 9.97
CA HIS A 79 1.45 -8.29 10.37
C HIS A 79 0.31 -7.50 9.74
N HIS A 80 -0.57 -6.96 10.58
CA HIS A 80 -1.73 -6.18 10.12
C HIS A 80 -1.42 -4.69 10.06
N ILE A 81 -2.02 -4.03 9.07
CA ILE A 81 -2.15 -2.57 8.96
C ILE A 81 -3.66 -2.29 8.89
N CYS A 82 -4.14 -1.28 9.61
CA CYS A 82 -5.55 -0.89 9.48
C CYS A 82 -5.75 -0.05 8.22
N GLY A 83 -6.79 -0.37 7.46
CA GLY A 83 -7.33 0.50 6.44
C GLY A 83 -8.40 1.45 6.96
N ASN A 84 -8.99 2.25 6.08
CA ASN A 84 -10.02 3.20 6.48
C ASN A 84 -11.32 2.53 6.92
N HIS A 85 -11.73 1.44 6.28
CA HIS A 85 -12.93 0.70 6.66
C HIS A 85 -12.78 0.06 8.05
N ASP A 86 -11.57 -0.38 8.41
CA ASP A 86 -11.28 -0.90 9.76
C ASP A 86 -11.36 0.18 10.86
N ARG A 87 -11.41 1.46 10.47
CA ARG A 87 -11.25 2.63 11.35
C ARG A 87 -12.46 3.56 11.37
N ASP A 88 -13.52 3.26 10.63
CA ASP A 88 -14.71 4.11 10.60
C ASP A 88 -15.47 4.04 11.93
N HIS A 89 -15.76 2.82 12.39
CA HIS A 89 -16.46 2.57 13.66
C HIS A 89 -15.61 1.94 14.77
N LEU A 90 -14.36 1.56 14.47
CA LEU A 90 -13.43 0.97 15.43
C LEU A 90 -12.15 1.82 15.63
N THR A 91 -11.65 1.80 16.84
CA THR A 91 -10.35 2.39 17.19
C THR A 91 -9.19 1.44 16.87
N VAL A 92 -7.96 1.97 16.83
CA VAL A 92 -6.74 1.14 16.74
C VAL A 92 -6.67 0.11 17.87
N ALA A 93 -7.07 0.51 19.08
CA ALA A 93 -7.02 -0.36 20.25
C ALA A 93 -7.97 -1.55 20.14
N GLU A 94 -9.18 -1.33 19.59
CA GLU A 94 -10.15 -2.39 19.37
C GLU A 94 -9.70 -3.36 18.27
N ASN A 95 -9.16 -2.84 17.17
CA ASN A 95 -8.54 -3.68 16.14
C ASN A 95 -7.35 -4.49 16.70
N ALA A 96 -6.48 -3.85 17.49
CA ALA A 96 -5.33 -4.50 18.12
C ALA A 96 -5.75 -5.62 19.08
N GLU A 97 -6.82 -5.42 19.84
CA GLU A 97 -7.41 -6.44 20.70
C GLU A 97 -7.92 -7.64 19.89
N ILE A 98 -8.68 -7.40 18.82
CA ILE A 98 -9.26 -8.46 17.98
C ILE A 98 -8.16 -9.25 17.27
N LEU A 99 -7.18 -8.56 16.70
CA LEU A 99 -6.08 -9.14 15.92
C LEU A 99 -4.94 -9.67 16.80
N GLY A 100 -4.99 -9.45 18.12
CA GLY A 100 -4.03 -9.96 19.08
C GLY A 100 -2.62 -9.39 18.96
N GLN A 101 -2.43 -8.22 18.32
CA GLN A 101 -1.13 -7.57 18.21
C GLN A 101 -1.22 -6.03 18.30
N PRO A 102 -0.18 -5.34 18.81
CA PRO A 102 -0.11 -3.89 18.75
C PRO A 102 -0.07 -3.38 17.30
N LEU A 103 -0.90 -2.38 17.01
CA LEU A 103 -1.01 -1.77 15.68
C LEU A 103 -0.38 -0.37 15.65
N VAL A 104 0.87 -0.28 16.12
CA VAL A 104 1.67 0.95 16.11
C VAL A 104 2.75 0.88 15.03
N ASN A 105 3.26 2.02 14.55
CA ASN A 105 4.38 2.04 13.62
C ASN A 105 5.56 1.18 14.12
N GLN A 106 6.10 0.32 13.25
CA GLN A 106 7.11 -0.67 13.61
C GLN A 106 8.11 -0.90 12.48
N THR A 107 9.36 -1.18 12.83
CA THR A 107 10.34 -1.76 11.92
C THR A 107 10.66 -3.20 12.32
N ILE A 108 10.89 -4.06 11.34
CA ILE A 108 11.27 -5.46 11.53
C ILE A 108 12.54 -5.72 10.71
N ASP A 109 13.61 -6.13 11.38
CA ASP A 109 14.86 -6.51 10.71
C ASP A 109 14.77 -7.97 10.26
N LEU A 110 14.80 -8.22 8.95
CA LEU A 110 14.75 -9.54 8.34
C LEU A 110 15.98 -9.77 7.45
N GLY A 111 17.15 -9.71 8.07
CA GLY A 111 18.42 -10.00 7.40
C GLY A 111 18.90 -8.80 6.59
N ASP A 112 18.83 -8.89 5.27
CA ASP A 112 19.33 -7.84 4.37
C ASP A 112 18.33 -6.69 4.16
N TRP A 113 17.08 -6.87 4.58
CA TRP A 113 16.01 -5.90 4.43
C TRP A 113 15.41 -5.52 5.78
N THR A 114 15.02 -4.25 5.90
CA THR A 114 14.18 -3.77 6.99
C THR A 114 12.75 -3.59 6.46
N LEU A 115 11.80 -4.30 7.04
CA LEU A 115 10.39 -4.02 6.82
C LEU A 115 9.98 -2.83 7.68
N VAL A 116 9.22 -1.91 7.10
CA VAL A 116 8.67 -0.74 7.76
C VAL A 116 7.15 -0.85 7.69
N LEU A 117 6.54 -1.30 8.79
CA LEU A 117 5.09 -1.30 8.95
C LEU A 117 4.67 0.11 9.35
N TRP A 118 4.42 0.94 8.34
CA TRP A 118 4.02 2.33 8.52
C TRP A 118 2.49 2.41 8.61
N ARG A 119 2.01 2.15 9.82
CA ARG A 119 0.62 2.23 10.26
C ARG A 119 0.23 3.69 10.55
N ALA A 120 0.49 4.57 9.60
CA ALA A 120 0.01 5.95 9.63
C ALA A 120 -1.51 5.97 9.74
N ASP A 121 -2.09 7.05 10.30
CA ASP A 121 -3.54 7.08 10.48
C ASP A 121 -4.27 6.93 9.14
N SER A 122 -5.12 5.93 9.08
CA SER A 122 -5.94 5.58 7.93
C SER A 122 -7.40 5.95 8.14
N ARG A 123 -7.74 6.70 9.20
CA ARG A 123 -9.10 7.20 9.35
C ARG A 123 -9.40 8.29 8.32
N ILE A 124 -10.55 8.18 7.66
CA ILE A 124 -11.09 9.26 6.83
C ILE A 124 -11.85 10.24 7.73
N HIS A 125 -11.42 11.51 7.74
CA HIS A 125 -12.07 12.58 8.51
C HIS A 125 -13.12 13.30 7.65
N ARG A 126 -14.39 13.30 8.08
CA ARG A 126 -15.51 13.87 7.32
C ARG A 126 -16.04 15.18 7.95
N PRO A 127 -16.29 16.26 7.16
CA PRO A 127 -15.92 16.39 5.74
C PRO A 127 -14.39 16.49 5.57
N GLY A 128 -13.86 15.96 4.46
CA GLY A 128 -12.42 15.90 4.21
C GLY A 128 -11.98 14.55 3.64
N GLY A 129 -10.78 14.12 4.02
CA GLY A 129 -10.16 12.88 3.57
C GLY A 129 -9.16 12.37 4.61
N PHE A 130 -8.13 11.67 4.14
CA PHE A 130 -7.03 11.25 5.00
C PHE A 130 -6.22 12.44 5.51
N VAL A 131 -5.85 12.40 6.79
CA VAL A 131 -4.98 13.41 7.42
C VAL A 131 -3.71 12.72 7.88
N LEU A 132 -2.58 13.14 7.31
CA LEU A 132 -1.29 12.63 7.75
C LEU A 132 -0.79 13.44 8.93
N THR A 133 -0.60 12.80 10.09
CA THR A 133 -0.16 13.48 11.30
C THR A 133 1.33 13.83 11.26
N GLU A 134 1.74 14.88 11.97
CA GLU A 134 3.16 15.21 12.15
C GLU A 134 3.92 14.06 12.83
N ALA A 135 3.27 13.33 13.76
CA ALA A 135 3.88 12.21 14.44
C ALA A 135 4.24 11.07 13.47
N ASP A 136 3.34 10.74 12.53
CA ASP A 136 3.58 9.72 11.51
C ASP A 136 4.70 10.12 10.56
N LEU A 137 4.74 11.39 10.16
CA LEU A 137 5.81 11.95 9.33
C LEU A 137 7.17 11.93 10.02
N LEU A 138 7.24 12.40 11.27
CA LEU A 138 8.48 12.44 12.03
C LEU A 138 9.02 11.04 12.34
N TRP A 139 8.13 10.09 12.62
CA TRP A 139 8.50 8.70 12.82
C TRP A 139 9.15 8.12 11.55
N LEU A 140 8.50 8.26 10.40
CA LEU A 140 9.02 7.76 9.12
C LEU A 140 10.33 8.45 8.73
N ALA A 141 10.44 9.76 8.93
CA ALA A 141 11.68 10.50 8.72
C ALA A 141 12.82 9.99 9.61
N GLY A 142 12.51 9.63 10.85
CA GLY A 142 13.44 9.00 11.78
C GLY A 142 13.97 7.66 11.26
N VAL A 143 13.07 6.81 10.74
CA VAL A 143 13.42 5.50 10.14
C VAL A 143 14.31 5.70 8.91
N VAL A 144 13.89 6.53 7.96
CA VAL A 144 14.62 6.78 6.71
C VAL A 144 16.02 7.33 6.98
N ARG A 145 16.16 8.26 7.93
CA ARG A 145 17.45 8.87 8.29
C ARG A 145 18.44 7.85 8.87
N GLN A 146 17.94 6.86 9.60
CA GLN A 146 18.75 5.87 10.32
C GLN A 146 18.99 4.60 9.49
N ALA A 147 18.34 4.47 8.33
CA ALA A 147 18.39 3.26 7.52
C ALA A 147 19.80 3.00 6.97
N THR A 148 20.33 1.83 7.29
CA THR A 148 21.59 1.29 6.75
C THR A 148 21.35 0.09 5.82
N LYS A 149 20.12 -0.42 5.77
CA LYS A 149 19.66 -1.52 4.93
C LYS A 149 18.54 -1.04 3.99
N PRO A 150 18.34 -1.69 2.83
CA PRO A 150 17.12 -1.56 2.02
C PRO A 150 15.83 -1.55 2.85
N LEU A 151 14.89 -0.67 2.50
CA LEU A 151 13.59 -0.54 3.17
C LEU A 151 12.46 -1.05 2.28
N ALA A 152 11.63 -1.94 2.81
CA ALA A 152 10.32 -2.25 2.26
C ALA A 152 9.24 -1.62 3.16
N ILE A 153 8.58 -0.59 2.65
CA ILE A 153 7.61 0.22 3.41
C ILE A 153 6.21 -0.23 3.05
N PHE A 154 5.41 -0.57 4.06
CA PHE A 154 4.02 -1.00 3.92
C PHE A 154 3.11 0.02 4.58
N SER A 155 2.08 0.47 3.87
CA SER A 155 1.03 1.34 4.38
C SER A 155 -0.30 0.93 3.76
N HIS A 156 -1.43 1.29 4.37
CA HIS A 156 -2.71 1.07 3.70
C HIS A 156 -2.89 2.07 2.55
N VAL A 157 -2.74 3.37 2.84
CA VAL A 157 -2.93 4.45 1.88
C VAL A 157 -1.66 4.64 1.02
N PRO A 158 -1.77 4.68 -0.31
CA PRO A 158 -0.63 4.93 -1.18
C PRO A 158 -0.14 6.37 -1.11
N ILE A 159 1.16 6.54 -1.37
CA ILE A 159 1.86 7.83 -1.30
C ILE A 159 2.55 8.21 -2.61
N SER A 160 2.40 7.41 -3.66
CA SER A 160 3.06 7.64 -4.94
C SER A 160 2.51 8.85 -5.70
N GLY A 161 1.23 9.19 -5.50
CA GLY A 161 0.53 10.18 -6.32
C GLY A 161 0.31 9.73 -7.77
N HIS A 162 0.24 8.42 -8.01
CA HIS A 162 -0.02 7.86 -9.32
C HIS A 162 -1.38 8.29 -9.87
N SER A 163 -1.50 8.32 -11.20
CA SER A 163 -2.74 8.68 -11.88
C SER A 163 -3.86 7.70 -11.54
N GLN A 164 -5.05 8.23 -11.25
CA GLN A 164 -6.27 7.46 -11.01
C GLN A 164 -7.18 7.40 -12.26
N ALA A 165 -6.69 7.81 -13.43
CA ALA A 165 -7.46 7.72 -14.67
C ALA A 165 -7.86 6.26 -14.94
N GLY A 166 -9.16 5.99 -15.08
CA GLY A 166 -9.73 4.66 -15.24
C GLY A 166 -10.07 3.94 -13.93
N ASN A 167 -9.68 4.46 -12.77
CA ASN A 167 -10.05 3.85 -11.49
C ASN A 167 -11.51 4.17 -11.14
N TYR A 168 -12.27 3.14 -10.75
CA TYR A 168 -13.71 3.25 -10.47
C TYR A 168 -14.04 4.24 -9.34
N TYR A 169 -13.26 4.23 -8.26
CA TYR A 169 -13.49 5.10 -7.09
C TYR A 169 -12.83 6.46 -7.23
N PHE A 170 -11.62 6.48 -7.80
CA PHE A 170 -10.71 7.61 -7.63
C PHE A 170 -10.47 8.44 -8.90
N GLU A 171 -10.93 8.05 -10.09
CA GLU A 171 -10.80 8.89 -11.29
C GLU A 171 -11.40 10.29 -11.06
N ARG A 172 -12.56 10.34 -10.40
CA ARG A 172 -13.30 11.57 -10.10
C ARG A 172 -13.09 12.10 -8.69
N ASN A 173 -12.29 11.41 -7.87
CA ASN A 173 -12.00 11.76 -6.48
C ASN A 173 -10.52 11.45 -6.15
N PRO A 174 -9.55 11.95 -6.93
CA PRO A 174 -8.15 11.52 -6.81
C PRO A 174 -7.54 11.84 -5.44
N GLU A 175 -7.99 12.90 -4.78
CA GLU A 175 -7.59 13.27 -3.42
C GLU A 175 -7.97 12.21 -2.38
N ALA A 176 -9.00 11.40 -2.62
CA ALA A 176 -9.37 10.32 -1.72
C ALA A 176 -8.45 9.10 -1.83
N SER A 177 -7.60 8.99 -2.87
CA SER A 177 -6.72 7.83 -3.10
C SER A 177 -5.37 7.90 -2.36
N THR A 178 -5.12 8.98 -1.62
CA THR A 178 -3.82 9.33 -1.05
C THR A 178 -4.01 10.24 0.18
N TYR A 179 -2.92 10.67 0.81
CA TYR A 179 -2.92 11.78 1.77
C TYR A 179 -2.81 13.14 1.04
N PRO A 180 -3.86 13.95 0.90
CA PRO A 180 -3.80 15.23 0.19
C PRO A 180 -2.78 16.19 0.83
N GLY A 181 -1.76 16.60 0.08
CA GLY A 181 -0.66 17.45 0.58
C GLY A 181 0.33 16.74 1.53
N GLY A 182 -0.10 15.66 2.19
CA GLY A 182 0.74 14.85 3.06
C GLY A 182 1.68 13.92 2.29
N ALA A 183 1.20 13.32 1.20
CA ALA A 183 1.98 12.37 0.40
C ALA A 183 3.22 13.02 -0.23
N GLU A 184 3.14 14.29 -0.65
CA GLU A 184 4.28 15.07 -1.15
C GLU A 184 5.39 15.17 -0.10
N ARG A 185 5.01 15.41 1.17
CA ARG A 185 5.94 15.50 2.30
C ARG A 185 6.59 14.16 2.59
N VAL A 186 5.83 13.07 2.48
CA VAL A 186 6.36 11.71 2.60
C VAL A 186 7.37 11.43 1.49
N ARG A 187 7.03 11.71 0.22
CA ARG A 187 7.96 11.52 -0.90
C ARG A 187 9.23 12.37 -0.75
N ALA A 188 9.12 13.57 -0.20
CA ALA A 188 10.29 14.39 0.14
C ALA A 188 11.17 13.74 1.23
N ILE A 189 10.58 13.12 2.26
CA ILE A 189 11.30 12.33 3.26
C ILE A 189 11.99 11.14 2.59
N LEU A 190 11.27 10.35 1.79
CA LEU A 190 11.81 9.17 1.12
C LEU A 190 12.96 9.52 0.16
N ALA A 191 12.89 10.67 -0.52
CA ALA A 191 13.95 11.14 -1.41
C ALA A 191 15.30 11.31 -0.70
N THR A 192 15.32 11.53 0.61
CA THR A 192 16.56 11.65 1.41
C THR A 192 17.24 10.30 1.70
N ALA A 193 16.54 9.19 1.47
CA ALA A 193 17.08 7.85 1.71
C ALA A 193 18.32 7.58 0.84
N ARG A 194 19.35 6.99 1.45
CA ARG A 194 20.59 6.58 0.75
C ARG A 194 20.66 5.08 0.45
N VAL A 195 19.60 4.37 0.81
CA VAL A 195 19.41 2.94 0.59
C VAL A 195 18.28 2.73 -0.44
N PRO A 196 18.16 1.52 -1.02
CA PRO A 196 16.96 1.12 -1.75
C PRO A 196 15.71 1.31 -0.89
N VAL A 197 14.63 1.81 -1.50
CA VAL A 197 13.31 1.96 -0.85
C VAL A 197 12.25 1.52 -1.83
N CYS A 198 11.40 0.59 -1.43
CA CYS A 198 10.17 0.23 -2.14
C CYS A 198 8.97 0.41 -1.21
N CYS A 199 7.85 0.88 -1.76
CA CYS A 199 6.61 1.10 -1.01
C CYS A 199 5.49 0.18 -1.54
N PHE A 200 4.67 -0.35 -0.65
CA PHE A 200 3.55 -1.24 -0.97
C PHE A 200 2.30 -0.76 -0.24
N ALA A 201 1.19 -0.64 -0.97
CA ALA A 201 -0.07 -0.19 -0.41
C ALA A 201 -1.29 -0.92 -1.00
N GLY A 202 -2.42 -0.87 -0.29
CA GLY A 202 -3.73 -1.31 -0.76
C GLY A 202 -4.57 -0.13 -1.21
N HIS A 203 -5.81 -0.06 -0.71
CA HIS A 203 -6.76 1.06 -0.73
C HIS A 203 -7.33 1.41 -2.11
N VAL A 204 -6.50 1.44 -3.15
CA VAL A 204 -6.93 1.88 -4.48
C VAL A 204 -7.62 0.79 -5.31
N HIS A 205 -7.65 -0.44 -4.78
CA HIS A 205 -8.24 -1.61 -5.45
C HIS A 205 -7.72 -1.73 -6.89
N TRP A 206 -6.41 -1.58 -7.08
CA TRP A 206 -5.82 -1.64 -8.41
C TRP A 206 -4.33 -1.93 -8.34
N ASN A 207 -3.86 -2.86 -9.20
CA ASN A 207 -2.45 -3.15 -9.33
C ASN A 207 -1.72 -2.02 -10.05
N THR A 208 -0.72 -1.42 -9.41
CA THR A 208 0.16 -0.44 -10.05
C THR A 208 1.62 -0.67 -9.68
N LEU A 209 2.52 -0.25 -10.57
CA LEU A 209 3.92 0.02 -10.28
C LEU A 209 4.23 1.43 -10.79
N THR A 210 4.48 2.35 -9.86
CA THR A 210 4.82 3.74 -10.15
C THR A 210 6.21 4.06 -9.64
N MET A 211 7.07 4.56 -10.51
CA MET A 211 8.39 5.04 -10.11
C MET A 211 8.33 6.52 -9.71
N VAL A 212 8.79 6.83 -8.51
CA VAL A 212 8.90 8.21 -8.01
C VAL A 212 10.34 8.49 -7.63
N GLY A 213 11.02 9.35 -8.39
CA GLY A 213 12.41 9.74 -8.08
C GLY A 213 13.39 8.55 -8.02
N GLY A 214 13.10 7.47 -8.74
CA GLY A 214 13.85 6.22 -8.72
C GLY A 214 13.37 5.17 -7.70
N GLN A 215 12.39 5.49 -6.84
CA GLN A 215 11.83 4.57 -5.85
C GLN A 215 10.54 3.92 -6.41
N PRO A 216 10.41 2.59 -6.42
CA PRO A 216 9.20 1.92 -6.84
C PRO A 216 8.12 1.97 -5.76
N HIS A 217 6.91 2.31 -6.17
CA HIS A 217 5.69 2.23 -5.37
C HIS A 217 4.72 1.26 -6.03
N PHE A 218 4.31 0.26 -5.28
CA PHE A 218 3.36 -0.75 -5.68
C PHE A 218 2.03 -0.52 -4.98
N THR A 219 0.93 -0.73 -5.71
CA THR A 219 -0.38 -0.96 -5.10
C THR A 219 -0.86 -2.36 -5.43
N LEU A 220 -1.49 -3.01 -4.47
CA LEU A 220 -2.10 -4.32 -4.61
C LEU A 220 -3.60 -4.16 -4.89
N GLN A 221 -4.09 -4.90 -5.88
CA GLN A 221 -5.52 -5.07 -6.15
C GLN A 221 -6.22 -5.71 -4.94
N SER A 222 -7.48 -5.33 -4.72
CA SER A 222 -8.33 -5.88 -3.68
C SER A 222 -8.65 -7.36 -3.91
N LEU A 223 -8.79 -8.09 -2.80
CA LEU A 223 -9.23 -9.47 -2.83
C LEU A 223 -10.64 -9.59 -3.44
N THR A 224 -11.55 -8.68 -3.11
CA THR A 224 -12.99 -8.76 -3.43
C THR A 224 -13.51 -7.80 -4.49
N GLU A 225 -12.67 -6.93 -5.03
CA GLU A 225 -13.08 -5.96 -6.04
C GLU A 225 -13.49 -6.63 -7.35
N THR A 226 -14.51 -6.10 -8.01
CA THR A 226 -15.03 -6.60 -9.29
C THR A 226 -14.92 -5.60 -10.45
N PHE A 227 -14.61 -4.31 -10.23
CA PHE A 227 -14.72 -3.30 -11.31
C PHE A 227 -13.82 -3.56 -12.53
N THR A 228 -12.69 -4.25 -12.35
CA THR A 228 -11.80 -4.67 -13.45
C THR A 228 -12.13 -6.05 -14.01
N THR A 229 -12.86 -6.88 -13.25
CA THR A 229 -13.02 -8.33 -13.51
C THR A 229 -14.48 -8.80 -13.44
N HIS A 230 -15.41 -7.86 -13.63
CA HIS A 230 -16.85 -8.03 -13.49
C HIS A 230 -17.38 -9.26 -14.27
N PRO A 231 -18.29 -10.07 -13.69
CA PRO A 231 -18.99 -9.89 -12.40
C PRO A 231 -18.28 -10.52 -11.20
N GLU A 232 -17.08 -11.06 -11.41
CA GLU A 232 -16.40 -11.85 -10.39
C GLU A 232 -15.37 -11.03 -9.64
N PRO A 233 -15.05 -11.40 -8.39
CA PRO A 233 -14.00 -10.72 -7.64
C PRO A 233 -12.64 -11.02 -8.26
N ALA A 234 -11.72 -10.06 -8.15
CA ALA A 234 -10.37 -10.16 -8.64
C ALA A 234 -9.60 -11.31 -7.97
N GLY A 235 -9.89 -11.60 -6.69
CA GLY A 235 -9.23 -12.66 -5.93
C GLY A 235 -7.73 -12.43 -5.85
N ALA A 236 -7.32 -11.18 -5.62
CA ALA A 236 -5.92 -10.77 -5.71
C ALA A 236 -5.17 -10.86 -4.39
N TRP A 237 -3.93 -11.32 -4.46
CA TRP A 237 -2.91 -11.29 -3.42
C TRP A 237 -1.53 -11.35 -4.08
N ALA A 238 -0.46 -11.10 -3.34
CA ALA A 238 0.89 -11.05 -3.91
C ALA A 238 1.91 -11.90 -3.15
N LEU A 239 2.92 -12.33 -3.90
CA LEU A 239 4.20 -12.81 -3.41
C LEU A 239 5.27 -11.76 -3.72
N LEU A 240 5.90 -11.25 -2.67
CA LEU A 240 7.03 -10.34 -2.71
C LEU A 240 8.31 -11.09 -2.35
N GLU A 241 9.32 -10.99 -3.21
CA GLU A 241 10.62 -11.61 -3.00
C GLU A 241 11.69 -10.51 -2.96
N LEU A 242 12.39 -10.38 -1.84
CA LEU A 242 13.35 -9.33 -1.56
C LEU A 242 14.76 -9.93 -1.41
N SER A 243 15.67 -9.48 -2.26
CA SER A 243 17.07 -9.88 -2.31
C SER A 243 17.92 -8.72 -2.86
N ASP A 244 18.91 -8.98 -3.70
CA ASP A 244 19.49 -7.97 -4.58
C ASP A 244 18.50 -7.51 -5.67
N ARG A 245 17.38 -8.24 -5.83
CA ARG A 245 16.23 -7.89 -6.65
C ARG A 245 14.96 -7.73 -5.82
N ILE A 246 14.04 -6.92 -6.31
CA ILE A 246 12.67 -6.78 -5.82
C ILE A 246 11.78 -7.49 -6.83
N GLY A 247 11.33 -8.70 -6.50
CA GLY A 247 10.37 -9.47 -7.27
C GLY A 247 8.96 -9.27 -6.73
N TRP A 248 8.01 -8.90 -7.57
CA TRP A 248 6.61 -8.69 -7.20
C TRP A 248 5.72 -9.49 -8.14
N THR A 249 4.99 -10.46 -7.59
CA THR A 249 4.06 -11.31 -8.35
C THR A 249 2.67 -11.20 -7.74
N VAL A 250 1.70 -10.71 -8.50
CA VAL A 250 0.29 -10.66 -8.12
C VAL A 250 -0.45 -11.84 -8.74
N HIS A 251 -1.18 -12.57 -7.90
CA HIS A 251 -2.09 -13.65 -8.26
C HIS A 251 -3.53 -13.12 -8.36
N GLY A 252 -4.44 -13.96 -8.85
CA GLY A 252 -5.84 -13.58 -9.11
C GLY A 252 -6.07 -13.23 -10.59
N LYS A 253 -7.22 -12.63 -10.87
CA LYS A 253 -7.67 -12.36 -12.25
C LYS A 253 -6.94 -11.20 -12.92
N ASP A 254 -6.48 -10.24 -12.14
CA ASP A 254 -5.62 -9.13 -12.59
C ASP A 254 -4.13 -9.43 -12.35
N SER A 255 -3.68 -10.64 -12.70
CA SER A 255 -2.30 -11.07 -12.43
C SER A 255 -1.28 -10.19 -13.14
N PHE A 256 -0.19 -9.85 -12.44
CA PHE A 256 0.91 -9.07 -12.99
C PHE A 256 2.21 -9.43 -12.27
N ARG A 257 3.34 -9.36 -12.99
CA ARG A 257 4.67 -9.57 -12.42
C ARG A 257 5.62 -8.44 -12.81
N ALA A 258 6.39 -7.96 -11.85
CA ALA A 258 7.52 -7.06 -12.05
C ALA A 258 8.76 -7.55 -11.31
N GLU A 259 9.92 -7.13 -11.81
CA GLU A 259 11.20 -7.38 -11.17
C GLU A 259 12.13 -6.19 -11.39
N LEU A 260 12.79 -5.74 -10.32
CA LEU A 260 13.67 -4.57 -10.32
C LEU A 260 14.98 -4.90 -9.61
N SER A 261 16.08 -4.27 -10.03
CA SER A 261 17.34 -4.31 -9.25
C SER A 261 17.19 -3.42 -8.01
N ALA A 262 17.40 -3.98 -6.82
CA ALA A 262 17.30 -3.20 -5.58
C ALA A 262 18.30 -2.04 -5.57
N ALA A 263 19.54 -2.30 -6.00
CA ALA A 263 20.60 -1.28 -6.05
C ALA A 263 20.24 -0.10 -6.97
N GLU A 264 19.55 -0.34 -8.09
CA GLU A 264 19.15 0.72 -9.01
C GLU A 264 18.08 1.64 -8.40
N THR A 265 17.22 1.11 -7.51
CA THR A 265 16.19 1.93 -6.84
C THR A 265 16.74 2.89 -5.79
N ALA A 266 18.01 2.74 -5.40
CA ALA A 266 18.72 3.73 -4.59
C ALA A 266 19.14 4.97 -5.40
N ARG A 267 19.21 4.86 -6.73
CA ARG A 267 19.64 5.97 -7.60
C ARG A 267 18.52 7.00 -7.73
N ARG A 268 18.73 8.18 -7.16
CA ARG A 268 17.82 9.32 -7.33
C ARG A 268 17.94 9.90 -8.73
N TRP A 269 16.80 10.20 -9.34
CA TRP A 269 16.74 10.86 -10.63
C TRP A 269 17.10 12.34 -10.52
N ILE A 270 17.52 12.92 -11.65
CA ILE A 270 17.84 14.34 -11.72
C ILE A 270 16.61 15.19 -11.40
N THR A 271 16.83 16.36 -10.80
CA THR A 271 15.77 17.33 -10.54
C THR A 271 15.02 17.65 -11.84
N PRO A 272 13.68 17.58 -11.85
CA PRO A 272 12.89 17.97 -13.02
C PRO A 272 13.15 19.42 -13.42
N LEU A 273 13.02 19.71 -14.72
CA LEU A 273 13.03 21.08 -15.20
C LEU A 273 11.87 21.88 -14.54
N PRO A 274 12.03 23.20 -14.34
CA PRO A 274 10.89 24.06 -14.01
C PRO A 274 9.83 23.98 -15.11
N PRO A 275 8.60 24.46 -14.86
CA PRO A 275 7.60 24.59 -15.91
C PRO A 275 8.19 25.23 -17.17
N PHE A 276 7.94 24.65 -18.35
CA PHE A 276 8.66 25.06 -19.57
C PHE A 276 8.48 26.55 -19.93
N HIS A 277 7.36 27.16 -19.53
CA HIS A 277 7.13 28.60 -19.71
C HIS A 277 7.98 29.48 -18.77
N GLU A 278 8.56 28.91 -17.72
CA GLU A 278 9.51 29.55 -16.81
C GLU A 278 10.97 29.23 -17.17
N HIS A 279 11.21 28.21 -18.01
CA HIS A 279 12.55 27.76 -18.36
C HIS A 279 13.29 28.80 -19.21
N PRO A 280 14.43 29.35 -18.75
CA PRO A 280 15.11 30.48 -19.39
C PRO A 280 15.42 30.24 -20.87
N GLU A 281 15.95 29.07 -21.23
CA GLU A 281 16.32 28.74 -22.61
C GLU A 281 15.10 28.57 -23.52
N ILE A 282 13.97 28.07 -22.98
CA ILE A 282 12.74 27.88 -23.77
C ILE A 282 12.09 29.23 -24.01
N ARG A 283 12.05 30.10 -22.99
CA ARG A 283 11.57 31.48 -23.14
C ARG A 283 12.36 32.24 -24.20
N GLN A 284 13.68 32.11 -24.22
CA GLN A 284 14.53 32.77 -25.22
C GLN A 284 14.22 32.28 -26.65
N ARG A 285 13.99 30.98 -26.85
CA ARG A 285 13.59 30.44 -28.15
C ARG A 285 12.23 30.98 -28.63
N LEU A 286 11.25 31.06 -27.73
CA LEU A 286 9.93 31.61 -28.05
C LEU A 286 9.99 33.10 -28.42
N VAL A 287 10.83 33.88 -27.73
CA VAL A 287 11.06 35.30 -28.07
C VAL A 287 11.74 35.43 -29.44
N ALA A 288 12.74 34.59 -29.73
CA ALA A 288 13.41 34.60 -31.03
C ALA A 288 12.47 34.21 -32.18
N GLN A 289 11.61 33.21 -31.98
CA GLN A 289 10.61 32.77 -32.96
C GLN A 289 9.50 33.79 -33.20
N ALA A 290 9.15 34.61 -32.20
CA ALA A 290 8.17 35.68 -32.34
C ALA A 290 8.74 36.95 -33.00
N ALA A 291 10.06 37.02 -33.19
CA ALA A 291 10.76 38.12 -33.84
C ALA A 291 11.06 37.86 -35.34
N GLU A 292 10.74 36.66 -35.83
CA GLU A 292 10.76 36.24 -37.25
C GLU A 292 9.35 36.36 -37.86
#